data_AF-A0A2V7TZ50-F1
#
_entry.id   AF-A0A2V7TZ50-F1
#
_cell.length_a   1.000
_cell.length_b   1.000
_cell.length_c   1.000
_cell.angle_alpha   90.00
_cell.angle_beta   90.00
_cell.angle_gamma   90.00
#
_symmetry.space_group_name_H-M   'P 1'
#
loop_
_entity.id
_entity.type
_entity.pdbx_description
1 polymer ?
#
loop_
_entity_poly.entity_id
_entity_poly.type
_entity_poly.pdbx_seq_one_letter_code
_entity_poly.pdbx_strand_id
1 'polypeptide(L)' 'MVSLGCPKNLVDGEVMLGHLTRRGHRLVADAREADVIVVNTCAFIDRAKQESIDAILEMAREKETGRARRL' A
#
# COMPACT_ATOMS: atom_id res chain seq x y z
N MET A 1 -0.27 4.01 2.17
CA MET A 1 0.16 2.59 2.09
C MET A 1 -0.80 1.78 2.91
N VAL A 2 -1.30 0.68 2.37
CA VAL A 2 -2.10 -0.30 3.14
C VAL A 2 -1.17 -1.45 3.50
N SER A 3 -1.09 -1.82 4.78
CA SER A 3 -0.24 -2.91 5.27
C SER A 3 -1.10 -3.96 5.96
N LEU A 4 -0.97 -5.21 5.53
CA LEU A 4 -1.80 -6.33 5.98
C LEU A 4 -0.93 -7.47 6.54
N GLY A 5 -1.54 -8.36 7.32
CA GLY A 5 -0.84 -9.50 7.92
C GLY A 5 -0.27 -9.20 9.30
N CYS A 6 1.05 -9.25 9.47
CA CYS A 6 1.70 -9.27 10.78
C CYS A 6 2.49 -7.98 11.10
N PRO A 7 2.87 -7.75 12.38
CA PRO A 7 3.66 -6.58 12.78
C PRO A 7 5.00 -6.45 12.04
N LYS A 8 5.63 -7.57 11.67
CA LYS A 8 6.84 -7.55 10.85
C LYS A 8 6.59 -6.89 9.48
N ASN A 9 5.44 -7.17 8.87
CA ASN A 9 5.09 -6.60 7.58
C ASN A 9 4.90 -5.08 7.65
N LEU A 10 4.35 -4.60 8.77
CA LEU A 10 4.25 -3.17 9.05
C LEU A 10 5.63 -2.52 9.18
N VAL A 11 6.52 -3.10 10.00
CA VAL A 11 7.88 -2.58 10.21
C VAL A 11 8.69 -2.56 8.91
N ASP A 12 8.64 -3.64 8.13
CA ASP A 12 9.31 -3.71 6.83
C ASP A 12 8.76 -2.61 5.88
N GLY A 13 7.46 -2.35 5.95
CA GLY A 13 6.80 -1.25 5.24
C GLY A 13 7.28 0.14 5.66
N GLU A 14 7.37 0.41 6.96
CA GLU A 14 7.89 1.68 7.49
C GLU A 14 9.32 1.95 7.07
N VAL A 15 10.18 0.91 7.09
CA VAL A 15 11.56 1.00 6.60
C VAL A 15 11.56 1.38 5.11
N MET A 16 10.77 0.69 4.28
CA MET A 16 10.62 1.01 2.86
C MET A 16 10.16 2.46 2.64
N LEU A 17 9.12 2.91 3.36
CA LEU A 17 8.62 4.28 3.27
C LEU A 17 9.70 5.29 3.69
N GLY A 18 10.48 5.00 4.73
CA GLY A 18 11.61 5.83 5.15
C GLY A 18 12.68 5.96 4.06
N HIS A 19 12.96 4.90 3.30
CA HIS A 19 13.84 4.99 2.13
C HIS A 19 13.26 5.87 1.02
N LEU A 20 11.95 5.77 0.76
CA LEU A 20 11.29 6.58 -0.26
C LEU A 20 11.28 8.07 0.12
N THR A 21 10.96 8.40 1.37
CA THR A 21 10.99 9.79 1.86
C THR A 21 12.39 10.40 1.76
N ARG A 22 13.44 9.65 2.11
CA ARG A 22 14.83 10.10 1.93
C ARG A 22 15.24 10.36 0.48
N ARG A 23 14.57 9.71 -0.48
CA ARG A 23 14.76 9.94 -1.92
C ARG A 23 13.88 11.07 -2.49
N GLY A 24 13.17 11.80 -1.62
CA GLY A 24 12.35 12.95 -2.00
C GLY A 24 10.91 12.59 -2.36
N HIS A 25 10.46 11.35 -2.17
CA HIS A 25 9.05 11.00 -2.34
C HIS A 25 8.21 11.55 -1.17
N ARG A 26 7.04 12.09 -1.48
CA ARG A 26 6.09 12.59 -0.49
C ARG A 26 5.06 11.53 -0.17
N LEU A 27 4.86 11.26 1.11
CA LEU A 27 3.76 10.42 1.58
C LEU A 27 2.49 11.27 1.64
N VAL A 28 1.39 10.71 1.14
CA VAL A 28 0.05 11.31 1.20
C VAL A 28 -0.88 10.38 1.98
N ALA A 29 -1.83 10.97 2.70
CA ALA A 29 -2.82 10.21 3.48
C ALA A 29 -3.98 9.73 2.61
N ASP A 30 -4.38 10.53 1.61
CA ASP A 30 -5.42 10.18 0.66
C ASP A 30 -4.82 9.46 -0.56
N ALA A 31 -5.32 8.24 -0.84
CA ALA A 31 -4.91 7.45 -1.99
C ALA A 31 -5.19 8.15 -3.34
N ARG A 32 -6.21 9.01 -3.40
CA ARG A 32 -6.57 9.75 -4.63
C ARG A 32 -5.55 10.82 -4.99
N GLU A 33 -4.78 11.29 -4.01
CA GLU A 33 -3.70 12.26 -4.22
C GLU A 33 -2.37 11.60 -4.60
N ALA A 34 -2.26 10.27 -4.46
CA ALA A 34 -1.01 9.55 -4.68
C ALA A 34 -0.73 9.35 -6.17
N ASP A 35 0.52 9.50 -6.59
CA ASP A 35 0.98 9.10 -7.94
C ASP A 35 1.18 7.58 -8.06
N VAL A 36 1.53 6.94 -6.94
CA VAL A 36 1.77 5.50 -6.80
C VAL A 36 1.15 5.01 -5.50
N ILE A 37 0.38 3.92 -5.58
CA ILE A 37 -0.18 3.24 -4.41
C ILE A 37 0.64 1.97 -4.16
N VAL A 38 0.92 1.66 -2.89
CA VAL A 38 1.58 0.41 -2.50
C VAL A 38 0.67 -0.33 -1.52
N VAL A 39 0.35 -1.58 -1.85
CA VAL A 39 -0.39 -2.51 -1.00
C VAL A 39 0.58 -3.62 -0.54
N ASN A 40 0.90 -3.63 0.74
CA ASN A 40 1.79 -4.61 1.33
C ASN A 40 0.98 -5.79 1.89
N THR A 41 1.04 -6.91 1.17
CA THR A 41 0.20 -8.08 1.39
C THR A 41 0.92 -9.15 2.21
N CYS A 42 0.17 -10.16 2.65
CA CYS A 42 0.75 -11.33 3.31
C CYS A 42 0.24 -12.62 2.65
N ALA A 43 1.17 -13.44 2.17
CA ALA A 43 0.85 -14.72 1.51
C ALA A 43 0.79 -15.92 2.47
N PHE A 44 1.08 -15.73 3.77
CA PHE A 44 1.21 -16.83 4.73
C PHE A 44 -0.01 -17.00 5.64
N ILE A 45 -0.69 -15.91 5.97
CA ILE A 45 -1.85 -15.92 6.88
C ILE A 45 -3.11 -15.97 6.03
N ASP A 46 -3.90 -17.04 6.13
CA ASP A 46 -5.06 -17.25 5.25
C ASP A 46 -6.07 -16.11 5.31
N ARG A 47 -6.38 -15.61 6.50
CA ARG A 47 -7.25 -14.44 6.65
C ARG A 47 -6.67 -13.20 5.94
N ALA A 48 -5.37 -12.97 6.06
CA ALA A 48 -4.71 -11.84 5.45
C ALA A 48 -4.66 -11.95 3.91
N LYS A 49 -4.75 -13.16 3.33
CA LYS A 49 -4.84 -13.34 1.87
C LYS A 49 -6.13 -12.75 1.32
N GLN A 50 -7.26 -13.03 1.97
CA GLN A 50 -8.55 -12.47 1.53
C GLN A 50 -8.55 -10.94 1.70
N GLU A 51 -8.11 -10.44 2.85
CA GLU A 51 -7.94 -8.99 3.09
C GLU A 51 -7.01 -8.34 2.05
N SER A 52 -5.97 -9.06 1.60
CA SER A 52 -5.05 -8.60 0.56
C SER A 52 -5.72 -8.47 -0.80
N ILE A 53 -6.55 -9.46 -1.18
CA ILE A 53 -7.31 -9.41 -2.43
C ILE A 53 -8.28 -8.22 -2.41
N ASP A 54 -9.03 -8.07 -1.31
CA ASP A 54 -10.03 -7.02 -1.17
C ASP A 54 -9.38 -5.63 -1.24
N ALA A 55 -8.25 -5.43 -0.53
CA ALA A 55 -7.50 -4.19 -0.54
C ALA A 55 -6.91 -3.86 -1.92
N ILE A 56 -6.38 -4.86 -2.65
CA ILE A 56 -5.90 -4.66 -4.02
C ILE A 56 -7.03 -4.18 -4.93
N LEU A 57 -8.21 -4.82 -4.85
CA LEU A 57 -9.36 -4.46 -5.66
C LEU A 57 -9.91 -3.07 -5.30
N GLU A 58 -9.92 -2.71 -4.02
CA GLU A 58 -10.29 -1.37 -3.56
C GLU A 58 -9.34 -0.30 -4.10
N MET A 59 -8.03 -0.50 -3.96
CA MET A 59 -7.04 0.45 -4.46
C MET A 59 -7.01 0.52 -5.99
N ALA A 60 -7.31 -0.58 -6.69
CA ALA A 60 -7.48 -0.57 -8.14
C ALA A 60 -8.65 0.32 -8.57
N ARG A 61 -9.76 0.34 -7.82
CA ARG A 61 -10.88 1.26 -8.06
C ARG A 61 -10.53 2.71 -7.76
N GLU A 62 -9.84 2.98 -6.65
CA GLU A 62 -9.37 4.34 -6.34
C GLU A 62 -8.43 4.88 -7.44
N LYS A 63 -7.63 4.00 -8.06
CA LYS A 63 -6.76 4.35 -9.19
C LYS A 63 -7.54 4.81 -10.44
N GLU A 64 -8.75 4.30 -10.67
CA GLU A 64 -9.56 4.67 -11.84
C GLU A 64 -10.03 6.13 -11.80
N THR A 65 -10.23 6.67 -10.61
CA THR A 65 -10.76 8.03 -10.40
C THR A 65 -9.75 9.00 -9.77
N GLY A 66 -8.68 8.48 -9.17
CA GLY A 66 -7.61 9.23 -8.54
C GLY A 66 -6.44 9.60 -9.47
N ARG A 67 -5.38 10.15 -8.88
CA ARG A 67 -4.15 10.55 -9.61
C ARG A 67 -3.19 9.39 -9.90
N ALA A 68 -3.39 8.25 -9.23
CA ALA A 68 -2.43 7.16 -9.23
C ALA A 68 -2.26 6.55 -10.63
N ARG A 69 -1.01 6.47 -11.10
CA ARG A 69 -0.68 5.85 -12.39
C ARG A 69 -0.26 4.39 -12.22
N ARG A 70 0.14 4.00 -11.00
CA ARG A 70 0.65 2.67 -10.67
C ARG A 70 0.08 2.18 -9.33
N LEU A 71 -0.10 0.87 -9.25
CA LEU A 71 -0.46 0.08 -8.08
C LEU A 71 0.58 -1.04 -7.95
#